data_AF-A0A7S6MJA5-F1
#
_entry.id   AF-A0A7S6MJA5-F1
#
_cell.length_a   1.000
_cell.length_b   1.000
_cell.length_c   1.000
_cell.angle_alpha   90.00
_cell.angle_beta   90.00
_cell.angle_gamma   90.00
#
_symmetry.space_group_name_H-M   'P 1'
#
loop_
_entity.id
_entity.type
_entity.pdbx_description
1 polymer ?
#
loop_
_entity_poly.entity_id
_entity_poly.type
_entity_poly.pdbx_seq_one_letter_code
_entity_poly.pdbx_strand_id
1 'polypeptide(L)'
;MTDLTTAKNDCVNLQQQDHVLCTKLVSAENDQNSQLQERDSVTANRDATEKRHIMDQASDAEVAAAQQLCNTVEAKLATTNRRVELIKAARIELASKIATATQSLKIARSEFCISRRNAIFNEIQNDQKLKAKLLEALAAFALNGHIPYTTDRAKFFEMFARDFLPEFAESQVLEAAEKFRKVNGLD
;
A
#
# COMPACT_ATOMS: atom_id res chain seq x y z
N MET A 1 -6.02 17.25 7.67
CA MET A 1 -5.29 17.03 6.41
C MET A 1 -3.90 16.48 6.65
N THR A 2 -3.16 17.00 7.64
CA THR A 2 -1.80 16.58 7.98
C THR A 2 -1.66 15.07 8.20
N ASP A 3 -2.56 14.45 8.98
CA ASP A 3 -2.45 13.01 9.32
C ASP A 3 -2.66 12.08 8.11
N LEU A 4 -3.57 12.44 7.20
CA LEU A 4 -3.79 11.69 5.95
C LEU A 4 -2.58 11.77 5.03
N THR A 5 -2.00 12.96 4.86
CA THR A 5 -0.80 13.15 4.04
C THR A 5 0.39 12.40 4.62
N THR A 6 0.60 12.47 5.94
CA THR A 6 1.65 11.72 6.63
C THR A 6 1.48 10.22 6.44
N ALA A 7 0.29 9.67 6.72
CA ALA A 7 0.03 8.24 6.57
C ALA A 7 0.22 7.75 5.12
N LYS A 8 -0.14 8.60 4.13
CA LYS A 8 0.09 8.31 2.71
C LYS A 8 1.58 8.24 2.40
N ASN A 9 2.34 9.25 2.82
CA ASN A 9 3.78 9.33 2.58
C ASN A 9 4.52 8.16 3.24
N ASP A 10 4.17 7.80 4.48
CA ASP A 10 4.78 6.67 5.18
C ASP A 10 4.54 5.34 4.45
N CYS A 11 3.30 5.11 4.01
CA CYS A 11 2.95 3.92 3.25
C CYS A 11 3.74 3.85 1.93
N VAL A 12 3.77 4.94 1.16
CA VAL A 12 4.51 5.01 -0.11
C VAL A 12 6.00 4.82 0.09
N ASN A 13 6.59 5.45 1.11
CA ASN A 13 8.01 5.33 1.43
C ASN A 13 8.39 3.87 1.76
N LEU A 14 7.57 3.18 2.55
CA LEU A 14 7.82 1.78 2.90
C LEU A 14 7.66 0.85 1.68
N GLN A 15 6.68 1.10 0.82
CA GLN A 15 6.52 0.36 -0.44
C GLN A 15 7.70 0.57 -1.40
N GLN A 16 8.21 1.80 -1.50
CA GLN A 16 9.42 2.10 -2.29
C GLN A 16 10.65 1.38 -1.72
N GLN A 17 10.80 1.31 -0.39
CA GLN A 17 11.87 0.55 0.24
C GLN A 17 11.79 -0.95 -0.09
N ASP A 18 10.59 -1.55 -0.07
CA ASP A 18 10.43 -2.96 -0.43
C ASP A 18 10.74 -3.19 -1.91
N HIS A 19 10.32 -2.27 -2.79
CA HIS A 19 10.67 -2.34 -4.21
C HIS A 19 12.18 -2.32 -4.46
N VAL A 20 12.92 -1.47 -3.73
CA VAL A 20 14.39 -1.43 -3.78
C VAL A 20 14.98 -2.75 -3.28
N LEU A 21 14.45 -3.33 -2.20
CA LEU A 21 14.90 -4.63 -1.68
C LEU A 21 14.57 -5.77 -2.65
N CYS A 22 13.42 -5.75 -3.33
CA CYS A 22 13.07 -6.71 -4.37
C CYS A 22 14.09 -6.69 -5.51
N THR A 23 14.43 -5.51 -6.01
CA THR A 23 15.45 -5.35 -7.06
C THR A 23 16.81 -5.88 -6.61
N LYS A 24 17.22 -5.57 -5.38
CA LYS A 24 18.47 -6.08 -4.79
C LYS A 24 18.45 -7.60 -4.63
N LEU A 25 17.31 -8.19 -4.27
CA LEU A 25 17.14 -9.63 -4.11
C LEU A 25 17.33 -10.34 -5.46
N VAL A 26 16.63 -9.88 -6.51
CA VAL A 26 16.73 -10.45 -7.85
C VAL A 26 18.18 -10.40 -8.35
N SER A 27 18.87 -9.27 -8.17
CA SER A 27 20.28 -9.16 -8.51
C SER A 27 21.14 -10.16 -7.75
N ALA A 28 20.95 -10.30 -6.43
CA ALA A 28 21.74 -11.20 -5.61
C ALA A 28 21.47 -12.69 -5.92
N GLU A 29 20.23 -13.05 -6.28
CA GLU A 29 19.86 -14.41 -6.69
C GLU A 29 20.45 -14.75 -8.07
N ASN A 30 20.53 -13.78 -8.99
CA ASN A 30 21.23 -13.95 -10.26
C ASN A 30 22.75 -14.16 -10.06
N ASP A 31 23.36 -13.38 -9.17
CA ASP A 31 24.77 -13.55 -8.80
C ASP A 31 25.01 -14.94 -8.18
N GLN A 32 24.13 -15.37 -7.28
CA GLN A 32 24.18 -16.67 -6.62
C GLN A 32 24.11 -17.81 -7.65
N ASN A 33 23.15 -17.75 -8.59
CA ASN A 33 23.01 -18.75 -9.64
C ASN A 33 24.23 -18.82 -10.54
N SER A 34 24.79 -17.67 -10.91
CA SER A 34 26.01 -17.61 -11.73
C SER A 34 27.22 -18.22 -10.99
N GLN A 35 27.35 -17.94 -9.69
CA GLN A 35 28.41 -18.50 -8.85
C GLN A 35 28.25 -20.00 -8.60
N LEU A 36 27.02 -20.53 -8.54
CA LEU A 36 26.77 -21.96 -8.46
C LEU A 36 27.24 -22.68 -9.73
N GLN A 37 26.97 -22.11 -10.91
CA GLN A 37 27.47 -22.65 -12.18
C GLN A 37 28.99 -22.57 -12.28
N GLU A 38 29.58 -21.47 -11.84
CA GLU A 38 31.04 -21.31 -11.77
C GLU A 38 31.66 -22.38 -10.84
N ARG A 39 31.07 -22.59 -9.66
CA ARG A 39 31.51 -23.61 -8.69
C ARG A 39 31.52 -25.00 -9.32
N ASP A 40 30.45 -25.38 -10.01
CA ASP A 40 30.34 -26.69 -10.64
C ASP A 40 31.42 -26.86 -11.73
N SER A 41 31.67 -25.81 -12.51
CA SER A 41 32.74 -25.81 -13.53
C SER A 41 34.14 -25.91 -12.93
N VAL A 42 34.47 -25.15 -11.89
CA VAL A 42 35.81 -25.21 -11.26
C VAL A 42 36.03 -26.52 -10.53
N THR A 43 34.96 -27.10 -9.95
CA THR A 43 35.01 -28.42 -9.31
C THR A 43 35.32 -29.51 -10.34
N ALA A 44 34.63 -29.51 -11.47
CA ALA A 44 34.91 -30.44 -12.57
C ALA A 44 36.35 -30.30 -13.10
N ASN A 45 36.85 -29.07 -13.21
CA ASN A 45 38.23 -28.81 -13.64
C ASN A 45 39.27 -29.29 -12.61
N ARG A 46 39.02 -29.09 -11.31
CA ARG A 46 39.86 -29.63 -10.25
C ARG A 46 39.90 -31.15 -10.32
N ASP A 47 38.75 -31.82 -10.39
CA ASP A 47 38.66 -33.28 -10.44
C ASP A 47 39.38 -33.85 -11.69
N ALA A 48 39.31 -33.15 -12.83
CA ALA A 48 40.06 -33.51 -14.03
C ALA A 48 41.59 -33.31 -13.87
N THR A 49 42.00 -32.26 -13.17
CA THR A 49 43.42 -31.96 -12.91
C THR A 49 44.01 -32.95 -11.91
N GLU A 50 43.27 -33.32 -10.86
CA GLU A 50 43.67 -34.37 -9.91
C GLU A 50 43.83 -35.72 -10.62
N LYS A 51 42.90 -36.08 -11.52
CA LYS A 51 43.04 -37.30 -12.34
C LYS A 51 44.30 -37.27 -13.21
N ARG A 52 44.60 -36.14 -13.87
CA ARG A 52 45.84 -35.98 -14.65
C ARG A 52 47.08 -36.09 -13.76
N HIS A 53 47.03 -35.52 -12.56
CA HIS A 53 48.13 -35.60 -11.61
C HIS A 53 48.42 -37.04 -11.16
N ILE A 54 47.39 -37.85 -10.87
CA ILE A 54 47.54 -39.29 -10.57
C ILE A 54 48.18 -40.07 -11.73
N MET A 55 47.99 -39.60 -12.96
CA MET A 55 48.60 -40.15 -14.17
C MET A 55 49.98 -39.54 -14.49
N ASP A 56 50.56 -38.75 -13.58
CA ASP A 56 51.81 -38.00 -13.76
C ASP A 56 51.78 -36.98 -14.93
N GLN A 57 50.58 -36.53 -15.32
CA GLN A 57 50.34 -35.58 -16.42
C GLN A 57 49.99 -34.16 -15.95
N ALA A 58 50.04 -33.90 -14.65
CA ALA A 58 49.90 -32.58 -14.06
C ALA A 58 50.79 -32.46 -12.82
N SER A 59 51.24 -31.25 -12.54
CA SER A 59 52.10 -30.92 -11.39
C SER A 59 51.30 -30.65 -10.11
N ASP A 60 51.96 -30.77 -8.96
CA ASP A 60 51.39 -30.36 -7.66
C ASP A 60 50.91 -28.91 -7.67
N ALA A 61 51.61 -28.04 -8.39
CA ALA A 61 51.26 -26.62 -8.52
C ALA A 61 49.93 -26.44 -9.27
N GLU A 62 49.65 -27.24 -10.30
CA GLU A 62 48.36 -27.21 -11.01
C GLU A 62 47.21 -27.69 -10.13
N VAL A 63 47.42 -28.74 -9.32
CA VAL A 63 46.43 -29.22 -8.35
C VAL A 63 46.14 -28.16 -7.29
N ALA A 64 47.19 -27.56 -6.71
CA ALA A 64 47.07 -26.49 -5.72
C ALA A 64 46.31 -25.27 -6.29
N ALA A 65 46.61 -24.86 -7.52
CA ALA A 65 45.92 -23.76 -8.19
C ALA A 65 44.44 -24.08 -8.43
N ALA A 66 44.10 -25.30 -8.88
CA ALA A 66 42.72 -25.72 -9.09
C ALA A 66 41.93 -25.75 -7.77
N GLN A 67 42.54 -26.25 -6.67
CA GLN A 67 41.91 -26.23 -5.35
C GLN A 67 41.73 -24.80 -4.82
N GLN A 68 42.70 -23.91 -5.04
CA GLN A 68 42.58 -22.50 -4.65
C GLN A 68 41.43 -21.79 -5.37
N LEU A 69 41.21 -22.10 -6.66
CA LEU A 69 40.07 -21.60 -7.43
C LEU A 69 38.74 -22.07 -6.81
N CYS A 70 38.60 -23.36 -6.49
CA CYS A 70 37.42 -23.88 -5.79
C CYS A 70 37.16 -23.14 -4.47
N ASN A 71 38.18 -23.03 -3.61
CA ASN A 71 38.07 -22.33 -2.32
C ASN A 71 37.62 -20.87 -2.49
N THR A 72 38.11 -20.20 -3.54
CA THR A 72 37.77 -18.80 -3.83
C THR A 72 36.30 -18.67 -4.23
N VAL A 73 35.80 -19.54 -5.11
CA VAL A 73 34.40 -19.52 -5.56
C VAL A 73 33.47 -19.90 -4.42
N GLU A 74 33.82 -20.88 -3.60
CA GLU A 74 33.05 -21.26 -2.41
C GLU A 74 32.92 -20.11 -1.40
N ALA A 75 34.01 -19.38 -1.14
CA ALA A 75 33.98 -18.21 -0.26
C ALA A 75 33.10 -17.07 -0.81
N LYS A 76 33.16 -16.82 -2.13
CA LYS A 76 32.27 -15.86 -2.80
C LYS A 76 30.80 -16.28 -2.67
N LEU A 77 30.50 -17.55 -2.94
CA LEU A 77 29.14 -18.10 -2.85
C LEU A 77 28.60 -18.01 -1.42
N ALA A 78 29.39 -18.33 -0.41
CA ALA A 78 29.00 -18.19 1.00
C ALA A 78 28.61 -16.74 1.34
N THR A 79 29.37 -15.77 0.84
CA THR A 79 29.08 -14.33 1.02
C THR A 79 27.78 -13.93 0.34
N THR A 80 27.56 -14.36 -0.91
CA THR A 80 26.32 -14.09 -1.66
C THR A 80 25.11 -14.74 -1.01
N ASN A 81 25.22 -15.99 -0.55
CA ASN A 81 24.17 -16.70 0.18
C ASN A 81 23.78 -15.90 1.44
N ARG A 82 24.76 -15.44 2.21
CA ARG A 82 24.50 -14.62 3.39
C ARG A 82 23.77 -13.31 3.03
N ARG A 83 24.16 -12.66 1.93
CA ARG A 83 23.50 -11.44 1.43
C ARG A 83 22.05 -11.70 1.04
N VAL A 84 21.76 -12.78 0.32
CA VAL A 84 20.38 -13.17 -0.05
C VAL A 84 19.51 -13.34 1.20
N GLU A 85 20.00 -14.09 2.19
CA GLU A 85 19.27 -14.31 3.45
C GLU A 85 19.03 -13.02 4.23
N LEU A 86 20.01 -12.11 4.28
CA LEU A 86 19.85 -10.80 4.90
C LEU A 86 18.80 -9.93 4.20
N ILE A 87 18.76 -9.95 2.86
CA ILE A 87 17.74 -9.22 2.10
C ILE A 87 16.35 -9.80 2.36
N LYS A 88 16.21 -11.14 2.36
CA LYS A 88 14.93 -11.81 2.67
C LYS A 88 14.44 -11.46 4.08
N ALA A 89 15.32 -11.51 5.09
CA ALA A 89 14.99 -11.11 6.45
C ALA A 89 14.53 -9.65 6.54
N ALA A 90 15.26 -8.72 5.90
CA ALA A 90 14.90 -7.31 5.87
C ALA A 90 13.52 -7.08 5.20
N ARG A 91 13.18 -7.84 4.16
CA ARG A 91 11.85 -7.78 3.51
C ARG A 91 10.73 -8.31 4.42
N ILE A 92 10.97 -9.39 5.16
CA ILE A 92 9.99 -9.93 6.12
C ILE A 92 9.68 -8.89 7.20
N GLU A 93 10.71 -8.24 7.76
CA GLU A 93 10.53 -7.15 8.72
C GLU A 93 9.74 -5.98 8.12
N LEU A 94 10.08 -5.59 6.89
CA LEU A 94 9.43 -4.49 6.20
C LEU A 94 7.97 -4.78 5.85
N ALA A 95 7.61 -6.02 5.52
CA ALA A 95 6.24 -6.41 5.21
C ALA A 95 5.26 -6.09 6.35
N SER A 96 5.68 -6.33 7.60
CA SER A 96 4.88 -5.98 8.80
C SER A 96 4.64 -4.47 8.92
N LYS A 97 5.66 -3.66 8.61
CA LYS A 97 5.59 -2.19 8.63
C LYS A 97 4.67 -1.67 7.53
N ILE A 98 4.74 -2.26 6.33
CA ILE A 98 3.85 -1.93 5.21
C ILE A 98 2.39 -2.24 5.56
N ALA A 99 2.11 -3.42 6.14
CA ALA A 99 0.76 -3.79 6.55
C ALA A 99 0.20 -2.79 7.58
N THR A 100 1.03 -2.40 8.55
CA THR A 100 0.67 -1.40 9.56
C THR A 100 0.39 -0.03 8.94
N ALA A 101 1.29 0.47 8.09
CA ALA A 101 1.13 1.76 7.40
C ALA A 101 -0.09 1.77 6.46
N THR A 102 -0.38 0.66 5.79
CA THR A 102 -1.57 0.50 4.94
C THR A 102 -2.85 0.63 5.77
N GLN A 103 -2.89 -0.02 6.94
CA GLN A 103 -4.02 0.08 7.85
C GLN A 103 -4.17 1.50 8.42
N SER A 104 -3.06 2.14 8.81
CA SER A 104 -3.05 3.53 9.27
C SER A 104 -3.58 4.50 8.20
N LEU A 105 -3.18 4.31 6.93
CA LEU A 105 -3.69 5.09 5.81
C LEU A 105 -5.21 4.91 5.63
N LYS A 106 -5.71 3.67 5.75
CA LYS A 106 -7.15 3.39 5.67
C LYS A 106 -7.94 4.10 6.78
N ILE A 107 -7.41 4.08 8.01
CA ILE A 107 -8.01 4.78 9.16
C ILE A 107 -8.01 6.30 8.90
N ALA A 108 -6.86 6.88 8.57
CA ALA A 108 -6.73 8.32 8.32
C ALA A 108 -7.66 8.79 7.18
N ARG A 109 -7.82 7.98 6.13
CA ARG A 109 -8.78 8.26 5.05
C ARG A 109 -10.23 8.26 5.54
N SER A 110 -10.60 7.27 6.34
CA SER A 110 -11.95 7.19 6.93
C SER A 110 -12.24 8.41 7.82
N GLU A 111 -11.32 8.74 8.72
CA GLU A 111 -11.43 9.87 9.63
C GLU A 111 -11.53 11.20 8.87
N PHE A 112 -10.72 11.37 7.82
CA PHE A 112 -10.79 12.54 6.94
C PHE A 112 -12.17 12.68 6.28
N CYS A 113 -12.68 11.62 5.66
CA CYS A 113 -13.99 11.64 5.00
C CYS A 113 -15.14 11.92 5.99
N ILE A 114 -15.11 11.28 7.17
CA ILE A 114 -16.11 11.49 8.23
C ILE A 114 -16.05 12.93 8.73
N SER A 115 -14.85 13.44 9.01
CA SER A 115 -14.65 14.82 9.45
C SER A 115 -15.18 15.81 8.43
N ARG A 116 -14.89 15.61 7.14
CA ARG A 116 -15.36 16.50 6.08
C ARG A 116 -16.88 16.44 5.90
N ARG A 117 -17.48 15.25 5.96
CA ARG A 117 -18.95 15.09 5.96
C ARG A 117 -19.58 15.83 7.12
N ASN A 118 -19.06 15.64 8.34
CA ASN A 118 -19.60 16.29 9.53
C ASN A 118 -19.45 17.82 9.44
N ALA A 119 -18.34 18.33 8.91
CA ALA A 119 -18.17 19.76 8.65
C ALA A 119 -19.24 20.30 7.67
N ILE A 120 -19.48 19.60 6.56
CA ILE A 120 -20.53 19.97 5.59
C ILE A 120 -21.92 19.92 6.23
N PHE A 121 -22.21 18.90 7.05
CA PHE A 121 -23.47 18.83 7.78
C PHE A 121 -23.62 20.00 8.76
N ASN A 122 -22.56 20.39 9.45
CA ASN A 122 -22.58 21.58 10.29
C ASN A 122 -22.79 22.86 9.47
N GLU A 123 -22.21 22.98 8.28
CA GLU A 123 -22.46 24.10 7.35
C GLU A 123 -23.94 24.15 6.95
N ILE A 124 -24.52 23.04 6.51
CA ILE A 124 -25.95 22.91 6.16
C ILE A 124 -26.85 23.24 7.35
N GLN A 125 -26.53 22.70 8.53
CA GLN A 125 -27.25 22.99 9.77
C GLN A 125 -27.15 24.45 10.19
N ASN A 126 -26.19 25.23 9.69
CA ASN A 126 -26.05 26.65 9.99
C ASN A 126 -26.50 27.56 8.86
N ASP A 127 -26.96 27.00 7.73
CA ASP A 127 -27.55 27.77 6.63
C ASP A 127 -28.89 28.37 7.05
N GLN A 128 -28.88 29.69 7.28
CA GLN A 128 -30.06 30.44 7.70
C GLN A 128 -31.15 30.51 6.63
N LYS A 129 -30.78 30.50 5.34
CA LYS A 129 -31.75 30.54 4.25
C LYS A 129 -32.49 29.22 4.14
N LEU A 130 -31.77 28.10 4.24
CA LEU A 130 -32.37 26.77 4.27
C LEU A 130 -33.27 26.62 5.49
N LYS A 131 -32.80 27.01 6.68
CA LYS A 131 -33.58 27.00 7.92
C LYS A 131 -34.89 27.79 7.80
N ALA A 132 -34.82 29.02 7.28
CA ALA A 132 -36.00 29.86 7.13
C ALA A 132 -37.05 29.22 6.20
N LYS A 133 -36.63 28.67 5.05
CA LYS A 133 -37.54 27.99 4.12
C LYS A 133 -38.17 26.72 4.70
N LEU A 134 -37.37 25.91 5.40
CA LEU A 134 -37.89 24.71 6.07
C LEU A 134 -38.88 25.07 7.18
N LEU A 135 -38.62 26.14 7.93
CA LEU A 135 -39.53 26.63 8.97
C LEU A 135 -40.84 27.16 8.37
N GLU A 136 -40.78 27.89 7.25
CA GLU A 136 -41.96 28.37 6.53
C GLU A 136 -42.81 27.20 5.99
N ALA A 137 -42.17 26.18 5.42
CA ALA A 137 -42.86 24.97 4.96
C ALA A 137 -43.52 24.19 6.12
N LEU A 138 -42.82 24.07 7.25
CA LEU A 138 -43.35 23.48 8.50
C LEU A 138 -44.56 24.28 9.02
N ALA A 139 -44.49 25.61 8.99
CA ALA A 139 -45.60 26.47 9.41
C ALA A 139 -46.83 26.31 8.49
N ALA A 140 -46.62 26.26 7.17
CA ALA A 140 -47.68 26.01 6.20
C ALA A 140 -48.34 24.63 6.41
N PHE A 141 -47.54 23.60 6.73
CA PHE A 141 -48.06 22.29 7.09
C PHE A 141 -48.88 22.32 8.40
N ALA A 142 -48.35 22.95 9.45
CA ALA A 142 -49.02 23.04 10.75
C ALA A 142 -50.36 23.80 10.68
N LEU A 143 -50.50 24.72 9.74
CA LEU A 143 -51.66 25.59 9.56
C LEU A 143 -52.53 25.22 8.35
N ASN A 144 -52.34 24.02 7.76
CA ASN A 144 -53.02 23.64 6.52
C ASN A 144 -54.54 23.40 6.66
N GLY A 145 -55.08 23.35 7.90
CA GLY A 145 -56.50 23.17 8.19
C GLY A 145 -57.08 21.78 7.88
N HIS A 146 -56.36 20.93 7.14
CA HIS A 146 -56.74 19.55 6.82
C HIS A 146 -56.23 18.55 7.85
N ILE A 147 -55.14 18.87 8.54
CA ILE A 147 -54.54 18.08 9.61
C ILE A 147 -54.62 18.93 10.89
N PRO A 148 -54.94 18.34 12.07
CA PRO A 148 -54.89 19.07 13.33
C PRO A 148 -53.51 19.73 13.52
N TYR A 149 -53.52 20.96 14.06
CA TYR A 149 -52.30 21.72 14.31
C TYR A 149 -51.25 20.87 15.01
N THR A 150 -50.08 20.78 14.39
CA THR A 150 -48.95 20.02 14.94
C THR A 150 -47.64 20.73 14.64
N THR A 151 -46.77 20.80 15.64
CA THR A 151 -45.40 21.29 15.53
C THR A 151 -44.40 20.14 15.45
N ASP A 152 -44.88 18.91 15.28
CA ASP A 152 -44.03 17.73 15.21
C ASP A 152 -43.19 17.72 13.94
N ARG A 153 -41.94 18.15 14.12
CA ARG A 153 -40.93 18.20 13.07
C ARG A 153 -40.62 16.82 12.52
N ALA A 154 -40.58 15.77 13.35
CA ALA A 154 -40.21 14.43 12.92
C ALA A 154 -41.25 13.89 11.93
N LYS A 155 -42.54 14.07 12.25
CA LYS A 155 -43.64 13.69 11.38
C LYS A 155 -43.63 14.45 10.04
N PHE A 156 -43.33 15.74 10.05
CA PHE A 156 -43.17 16.51 8.80
C PHE A 156 -42.05 15.93 7.91
N PHE A 157 -40.88 15.66 8.49
CA PHE A 157 -39.78 15.07 7.72
C PHE A 157 -40.12 13.66 7.24
N GLU A 158 -40.79 12.82 8.04
CA GLU A 158 -41.21 11.48 7.62
C GLU A 158 -42.16 11.53 6.42
N MET A 159 -43.11 12.46 6.42
CA MET A 159 -44.12 12.57 5.36
C MET A 159 -43.60 13.23 4.08
N PHE A 160 -42.72 14.24 4.19
CA PHE A 160 -42.36 15.10 3.05
C PHE A 160 -40.88 15.07 2.68
N ALA A 161 -40.02 14.29 3.37
CA ALA A 161 -38.58 14.26 3.07
C ALA A 161 -38.28 14.03 1.59
N ARG A 162 -39.05 13.17 0.91
CA ARG A 162 -38.86 12.89 -0.51
C ARG A 162 -39.27 14.04 -1.43
N ASP A 163 -40.16 14.93 -0.99
CA ASP A 163 -40.71 16.00 -1.82
C ASP A 163 -39.80 17.23 -1.88
N PHE A 164 -38.95 17.44 -0.88
CA PHE A 164 -38.02 18.58 -0.85
C PHE A 164 -36.54 18.20 -0.85
N LEU A 165 -36.19 16.93 -0.61
CA LEU A 165 -34.82 16.47 -0.87
C LEU A 165 -34.66 16.21 -2.37
N PRO A 166 -33.70 16.85 -3.04
CA PRO A 166 -33.45 16.58 -4.45
C PRO A 166 -33.07 15.11 -4.65
N GLU A 167 -33.69 14.47 -5.64
CA GLU A 167 -33.24 13.16 -6.11
C GLU A 167 -31.91 13.35 -6.85
N PHE A 168 -30.93 12.53 -6.50
CA PHE A 168 -29.65 12.47 -7.21
C PHE A 168 -29.59 11.16 -8.00
N ALA A 169 -29.35 11.27 -9.30
CA ALA A 169 -29.06 10.10 -10.12
C ALA A 169 -27.74 9.46 -9.66
N GLU A 170 -27.63 8.13 -9.79
CA GLU A 170 -26.42 7.39 -9.41
C GLU A 170 -25.16 7.95 -10.09
N SER A 171 -25.27 8.32 -11.37
CA SER A 171 -24.18 8.92 -12.14
C SER A 171 -23.66 10.24 -11.53
N GLN A 172 -24.55 11.08 -10.99
CA GLN A 172 -24.17 12.34 -10.35
C GLN A 172 -23.42 12.09 -9.04
N VAL A 173 -23.85 11.08 -8.28
CA VAL A 173 -23.18 10.69 -7.03
C VAL A 173 -21.78 10.14 -7.32
N LEU A 174 -21.64 9.30 -8.35
CA LEU A 174 -20.35 8.78 -8.78
C LEU A 174 -19.40 9.89 -9.25
N GLU A 175 -19.88 10.83 -10.06
CA GLU A 175 -19.10 11.98 -10.51
C GLU A 175 -18.64 12.85 -9.33
N ALA A 176 -19.55 13.14 -8.38
CA ALA A 176 -19.23 13.89 -7.18
C ALA A 176 -18.19 13.17 -6.30
N ALA A 177 -18.30 11.84 -6.17
CA ALA A 177 -17.35 11.03 -5.41
C ALA A 177 -15.95 11.01 -6.06
N GLU A 178 -15.87 10.90 -7.39
CA GLU A 178 -14.62 11.00 -8.15
C GLU A 178 -13.98 12.38 -8.01
N LYS A 179 -14.77 13.43 -8.16
CA LYS A 179 -14.29 14.81 -7.95
C LYS A 179 -13.77 15.01 -6.53
N PHE A 180 -14.51 14.53 -5.53
CA PHE A 180 -14.09 14.59 -4.14
C PHE A 180 -12.78 13.83 -3.90
N ARG A 181 -12.63 12.63 -4.49
CA ARG A 181 -11.40 11.84 -4.40
C ARG A 181 -10.19 12.60 -4.92
N LYS A 182 -10.31 13.17 -6.12
CA LYS A 182 -9.23 13.93 -6.81
C LYS A 182 -8.86 15.20 -6.05
N VAL A 183 -9.85 16.01 -5.67
CA VAL A 183 -9.63 17.29 -4.98
C VAL A 183 -8.91 17.08 -3.64
N ASN A 184 -9.17 15.96 -2.97
CA ASN A 184 -8.60 15.67 -1.65
C ASN A 184 -7.44 14.66 -1.68
N GLY A 185 -6.94 14.29 -2.87
CA GLY A 185 -5.78 13.41 -3.01
C GLY A 185 -5.96 12.00 -2.43
N LEU A 186 -7.18 11.46 -2.48
CA LEU A 186 -7.57 10.17 -1.90
C LEU A 186 -7.30 8.97 -2.84
N ASP A 187 -6.48 9.17 -3.87
CA ASP A 187 -5.99 8.11 -4.75
C ASP A 187 -4.92 7.26 -4.08
#